data_AF-A0A1Y3DKV6-F1
#
_entry.id   AF-A0A1Y3DKV6-F1
#
_cell.length_a   1.000
_cell.length_b   1.000
_cell.length_c   1.000
_cell.angle_alpha   90.00
_cell.angle_beta   90.00
_cell.angle_gamma   90.00
#
_symmetry.space_group_name_H-M   'P 1'
#
loop_
_entity.id
_entity.type
_entity.pdbx_description
1 polymer ?
#
loop_
_entity_poly.entity_id
_entity_poly.type
_entity_poly.pdbx_seq_one_letter_code
_entity_poly.pdbx_strand_id
1 'polypeptide(L)'
;MLCANFMYRLCISFILFLIIPNGRIKCFTLKKISPLCTKTRYLQAHHKNMKFLLNNLLRKMPKSVVKETAKNITENLPSYIKKKDENFLINLRVKPNAKNTSIYFNSDREVLNINIQEQPINNQSNIAIIGYFSDILDLKKRDISIVSGLKSRDKVLMVSNISLDDLNSKIAENVE
;
A
#
# COMPACT_ATOMS: atom_id res chain seq x y z
N MET A 1 23.70 -30.57 1.07
CA MET A 1 22.96 -29.30 0.87
C MET A 1 21.76 -29.27 1.82
N LEU A 2 22.01 -29.27 3.14
CA LEU A 2 20.96 -29.45 4.16
C LEU A 2 21.24 -28.75 5.51
N CYS A 3 22.10 -27.73 5.55
CA CYS A 3 22.49 -27.07 6.82
C CYS A 3 22.08 -25.59 6.96
N ALA A 4 21.47 -24.97 5.94
CA ALA A 4 21.19 -23.53 5.98
C ALA A 4 19.86 -23.15 6.68
N ASN A 5 18.94 -24.10 6.90
CA ASN A 5 17.61 -23.81 7.43
C ASN A 5 17.50 -23.86 8.97
N PHE A 6 18.58 -24.20 9.69
CA PHE A 6 18.55 -24.34 11.16
C PHE A 6 19.00 -23.08 11.93
N MET A 7 19.71 -22.14 11.30
CA MET A 7 20.24 -20.95 12.00
C MET A 7 19.29 -19.74 12.10
N TYR A 8 18.24 -19.68 11.26
CA TYR A 8 17.36 -18.51 11.23
C TYR A 8 16.23 -18.56 12.28
N ARG A 9 16.00 -19.72 12.92
CA ARG A 9 15.00 -19.87 13.99
C ARG A 9 15.49 -19.48 15.39
N LEU A 10 16.79 -19.26 15.61
CA LEU A 10 17.33 -18.87 16.93
C LEU A 10 17.56 -17.36 17.12
N CYS A 11 17.57 -16.56 16.04
CA CYS A 11 17.94 -15.14 16.15
C CYS A 11 16.77 -14.22 16.54
N ILE A 12 15.52 -14.72 16.49
CA ILE A 12 14.31 -13.90 16.75
C ILE A 12 13.98 -13.79 18.26
N SER A 13 14.67 -14.52 19.14
CA SER A 13 14.23 -14.62 20.54
C SER A 13 15.06 -13.84 21.58
N PHE A 14 16.14 -13.13 21.20
CA PHE A 14 17.13 -12.63 22.18
C PHE A 14 17.33 -11.10 22.25
N ILE A 15 16.56 -10.30 21.51
CA ILE A 15 16.64 -8.82 21.58
C ILE A 15 15.29 -8.22 22.00
N LEU A 16 14.57 -8.97 22.83
CA LEU A 16 13.65 -8.43 23.79
C LEU A 16 14.31 -8.69 25.15
N PHE A 17 15.10 -7.74 25.66
CA PHE A 17 15.38 -7.52 27.10
C PHE A 17 16.59 -6.58 27.29
N LEU A 18 16.45 -5.65 28.25
CA LEU A 18 17.48 -4.81 28.89
C LEU A 18 17.84 -3.49 28.17
N ILE A 19 17.08 -2.41 28.40
CA ILE A 19 17.12 -1.50 29.58
C ILE A 19 18.34 -0.56 29.54
N ILE A 20 18.04 0.70 29.23
CA ILE A 20 18.89 1.88 29.53
C ILE A 20 18.58 2.28 30.99
N PRO A 21 19.60 2.55 31.81
CA PRO A 21 19.65 3.86 32.44
C PRO A 21 21.08 4.41 32.55
N ASN A 22 21.25 5.66 32.09
CA ASN A 22 22.20 6.67 32.57
C ASN A 22 23.64 6.24 32.92
N GLY A 23 24.57 6.57 32.02
CA GLY A 23 26.01 6.60 32.32
C GLY A 23 26.81 7.34 31.25
N ARG A 24 27.01 8.65 31.43
CA ARG A 24 27.96 9.47 30.63
C ARG A 24 29.35 8.81 30.63
N ILE A 25 29.94 8.56 29.46
CA ILE A 25 31.40 8.74 29.26
C ILE A 25 31.68 9.29 27.85
N LYS A 26 32.59 10.27 27.82
CA LYS A 26 33.05 11.08 26.69
C LYS A 26 33.80 10.28 25.63
N CYS A 27 33.73 10.83 24.41
CA CYS A 27 34.53 10.52 23.24
C CYS A 27 36.04 10.52 23.55
N PHE A 28 36.74 9.44 23.17
CA PHE A 28 38.19 9.43 23.02
C PHE A 28 38.52 8.80 21.66
N THR A 29 39.12 9.61 20.80
CA THR A 29 39.69 9.22 19.51
C THR A 29 40.95 8.40 19.72
N LEU A 30 41.07 7.22 19.13
CA LEU A 30 42.34 6.74 18.56
C LEU A 30 42.10 5.75 17.41
N LYS A 31 42.93 5.95 16.37
CA LYS A 31 43.04 5.20 15.11
C LYS A 31 43.38 3.71 15.33
N LYS A 32 42.91 2.90 14.35
CA LYS A 32 43.27 1.51 14.00
C LYS A 32 42.69 0.40 14.89
N ILE A 33 41.59 -0.20 14.42
CA ILE A 33 41.51 -1.59 13.91
C ILE A 33 40.33 -1.62 12.91
N SER A 34 40.60 -1.92 11.65
CA SER A 34 39.63 -2.53 10.72
C SER A 34 39.85 -4.05 10.79
N PRO A 35 38.89 -4.94 10.43
CA PRO A 35 37.95 -4.78 9.32
C PRO A 35 36.56 -5.36 9.59
N LEU A 36 35.73 -5.45 8.53
CA LEU A 36 34.38 -6.05 8.49
C LEU A 36 33.21 -5.19 8.99
N CYS A 37 32.88 -4.19 8.19
CA CYS A 37 31.46 -3.99 7.86
C CYS A 37 31.33 -3.61 6.37
N THR A 38 31.74 -4.51 5.49
CA THR A 38 31.60 -4.40 4.03
C THR A 38 30.22 -4.86 3.53
N LYS A 39 29.18 -4.87 4.37
CA LYS A 39 27.83 -5.31 3.97
C LYS A 39 26.80 -4.19 3.76
N THR A 40 27.14 -2.93 4.03
CA THR A 40 26.24 -1.80 3.79
C THR A 40 26.47 -1.09 2.44
N ARG A 41 27.60 -1.31 1.75
CA ARG A 41 27.82 -0.78 0.38
C ARG A 41 27.25 -1.65 -0.73
N TYR A 42 27.17 -2.97 -0.54
CA TYR A 42 26.69 -3.89 -1.61
C TYR A 42 25.19 -3.73 -1.89
N LEU A 43 24.37 -3.46 -0.87
CA LEU A 43 22.92 -3.27 -1.05
C LEU A 43 22.58 -1.91 -1.69
N GLN A 44 23.33 -0.85 -1.38
CA GLN A 44 23.14 0.46 -2.04
C GLN A 44 23.66 0.47 -3.50
N ALA A 45 24.70 -0.32 -3.80
CA ALA A 45 25.22 -0.46 -5.15
C ALA A 45 24.26 -1.26 -6.06
N HIS A 46 23.63 -2.32 -5.56
CA HIS A 46 22.66 -3.10 -6.35
C HIS A 46 21.40 -2.30 -6.74
N HIS A 47 20.93 -1.39 -5.88
CA HIS A 47 19.77 -0.54 -6.21
C HIS A 47 20.09 0.54 -7.27
N LYS A 48 21.33 1.04 -7.32
CA LYS A 48 21.77 2.01 -8.35
C LYS A 48 22.09 1.34 -9.69
N ASN A 49 22.64 0.12 -9.67
CA ASN A 49 23.07 -0.57 -10.88
C ASN A 49 21.88 -1.14 -11.68
N MET A 50 20.82 -1.61 -11.02
CA MET A 50 19.59 -2.05 -11.70
C MET A 50 18.85 -0.90 -12.40
N LYS A 51 18.84 0.29 -11.80
CA LYS A 51 18.26 1.51 -12.40
C LYS A 51 19.06 2.00 -13.62
N PHE A 52 20.38 1.84 -13.58
CA PHE A 52 21.27 2.24 -14.67
C PHE A 52 21.16 1.32 -15.90
N LEU A 53 21.05 0.00 -15.68
CA LEU A 53 20.81 -1.00 -16.73
C LEU A 53 19.45 -0.80 -17.41
N LEU A 54 18.40 -0.49 -16.66
CA LEU A 54 17.07 -0.16 -17.22
C LEU A 54 17.11 1.12 -18.07
N ASN A 55 17.83 2.14 -17.63
CA ASN A 55 17.94 3.42 -18.35
C ASN A 55 18.78 3.33 -19.64
N ASN A 56 19.64 2.33 -19.79
CA ASN A 56 20.43 2.14 -21.01
C ASN A 56 19.69 1.30 -22.07
N LEU A 57 18.79 0.40 -21.66
CA LEU A 57 17.90 -0.34 -22.57
C LEU A 57 16.84 0.56 -23.22
N LEU A 58 16.33 1.55 -22.50
CA LEU A 58 15.31 2.50 -23.01
C LEU A 58 15.85 3.57 -23.98
N ARG A 59 17.17 3.65 -24.18
CA ARG A 59 17.80 4.70 -25.00
C ARG A 59 18.11 4.32 -26.45
N LYS A 60 17.77 3.10 -26.89
CA LYS A 60 18.08 2.57 -28.25
C LYS A 60 16.88 2.46 -29.21
N MET A 61 15.80 3.23 -29.02
CA MET A 61 14.62 3.18 -29.89
C MET A 61 14.24 4.57 -30.44
N PRO A 62 13.62 4.65 -31.65
CA PRO A 62 13.36 5.92 -32.34
C PRO A 62 12.36 6.82 -31.60
N LYS A 63 12.52 8.15 -31.77
CA LYS A 63 11.85 9.23 -31.00
C LYS A 63 10.31 9.29 -31.11
N SER A 64 9.68 8.45 -31.94
CA SER A 64 8.22 8.30 -31.98
C SER A 64 7.66 7.50 -30.79
N VAL A 65 8.47 6.60 -30.22
CA VAL A 65 8.11 5.77 -29.07
C VAL A 65 8.06 6.57 -27.76
N VAL A 66 8.73 7.72 -27.70
CA VAL A 66 8.84 8.55 -26.47
C VAL A 66 7.49 9.12 -26.03
N LYS A 67 6.58 9.39 -26.98
CA LYS A 67 5.22 9.88 -26.65
C LYS A 67 4.27 8.77 -26.19
N GLU A 68 4.56 7.51 -26.52
CA GLU A 68 3.76 6.35 -26.10
C GLU A 68 4.33 5.69 -24.82
N THR A 69 5.59 5.91 -24.49
CA THR A 69 6.24 5.37 -23.28
C THR A 69 5.92 6.12 -21.97
N ALA A 70 5.31 7.30 -22.03
CA ALA A 70 4.79 7.95 -20.82
C ALA A 70 3.45 7.33 -20.34
N LYS A 71 2.79 6.53 -21.18
CA LYS A 71 1.52 5.85 -20.87
C LYS A 71 1.69 4.42 -20.34
N ASN A 72 2.90 3.87 -20.38
CA ASN A 72 3.20 2.47 -20.05
C ASN A 72 4.23 2.34 -18.91
N ILE A 73 4.11 3.19 -17.89
CA ILE A 73 4.40 2.75 -16.51
C ILE A 73 3.03 2.63 -15.87
N THR A 74 2.24 1.68 -16.37
CA THR A 74 0.98 1.31 -15.74
C THR A 74 1.38 0.66 -14.43
N GLU A 75 1.30 1.44 -13.34
CA GLU A 75 1.24 0.91 -11.98
C GLU A 75 0.29 -0.29 -12.03
N ASN A 76 0.76 -1.48 -11.68
CA ASN A 76 0.00 -2.73 -11.77
C ASN A 76 -1.14 -2.65 -10.74
N LEU A 77 -2.22 -1.99 -11.13
CA LEU A 77 -3.28 -1.56 -10.24
C LEU A 77 -4.40 -2.60 -10.29
N PRO A 78 -4.96 -3.00 -9.13
CA PRO A 78 -6.11 -3.90 -9.11
C PRO A 78 -7.26 -3.31 -9.94
N SER A 79 -8.03 -4.17 -10.62
CA SER A 79 -9.13 -3.74 -11.51
C SER A 79 -10.16 -2.80 -10.84
N TYR A 80 -10.38 -2.98 -9.54
CA TYR A 80 -11.31 -2.17 -8.75
C TYR A 80 -10.77 -0.79 -8.35
N ILE A 81 -9.47 -0.51 -8.52
CA ILE A 81 -8.84 0.79 -8.22
C ILE A 81 -8.42 1.47 -9.52
N LYS A 82 -8.68 2.77 -9.63
CA LYS A 82 -8.23 3.63 -10.71
C LYS A 82 -7.54 4.85 -10.13
N LYS A 83 -6.37 5.20 -10.64
CA LYS A 83 -5.68 6.43 -10.26
C LYS A 83 -6.21 7.59 -11.09
N LYS A 84 -6.55 8.71 -10.44
CA LYS A 84 -6.94 9.97 -11.09
C LYS A 84 -6.20 11.11 -10.40
N ASP A 85 -5.23 11.69 -11.11
CA ASP A 85 -4.35 12.73 -10.58
C ASP A 85 -3.65 12.24 -9.29
N GLU A 86 -3.86 12.94 -8.16
CA GLU A 86 -3.34 12.59 -6.83
C GLU A 86 -4.33 11.73 -6.01
N ASN A 87 -5.48 11.37 -6.58
CA ASN A 87 -6.55 10.66 -5.89
C ASN A 87 -6.73 9.24 -6.43
N PHE A 88 -7.29 8.37 -5.60
CA PHE A 88 -7.67 7.01 -5.99
C PHE A 88 -9.19 6.90 -6.06
N LEU A 89 -9.66 6.24 -7.12
CA LEU A 89 -11.05 5.91 -7.34
C LEU A 89 -11.25 4.42 -7.14
N ILE A 90 -12.21 4.04 -6.30
CA ILE A 90 -12.53 2.66 -5.97
C ILE A 90 -13.93 2.36 -6.47
N ASN A 91 -14.06 1.35 -7.31
CA ASN A 91 -15.35 0.86 -7.77
C ASN A 91 -15.95 -0.06 -6.70
N LEU A 92 -17.13 0.32 -6.22
CA LEU A 92 -17.86 -0.39 -5.18
C LEU A 92 -19.18 -0.95 -5.70
N ARG A 93 -19.53 -2.16 -5.26
CA ARG A 93 -20.86 -2.74 -5.40
C ARG A 93 -21.48 -2.86 -4.01
N VAL A 94 -22.52 -2.06 -3.73
CA VAL A 94 -23.15 -1.97 -2.41
C VAL A 94 -24.35 -2.91 -2.31
N LYS A 95 -24.37 -3.70 -1.24
CA LYS A 95 -25.52 -4.49 -0.79
C LYS A 95 -26.07 -3.86 0.52
N PRO A 96 -27.14 -3.04 0.44
CA PRO A 96 -27.75 -2.47 1.63
C PRO A 96 -28.57 -3.51 2.42
N ASN A 97 -28.97 -3.14 3.64
CA ASN A 97 -29.75 -3.98 4.57
C ASN A 97 -29.07 -5.33 4.89
N ALA A 98 -27.74 -5.33 4.95
CA ALA A 98 -26.99 -6.49 5.40
C ALA A 98 -27.06 -6.64 6.93
N LYS A 99 -26.76 -7.85 7.44
CA LYS A 99 -26.71 -8.07 8.89
C LYS A 99 -25.54 -7.34 9.54
N ASN A 100 -24.38 -7.35 8.89
CA ASN A 100 -23.14 -6.73 9.32
C ASN A 100 -22.55 -5.92 8.16
N THR A 101 -21.78 -4.88 8.49
CA THR A 101 -21.04 -4.09 7.51
C THR A 101 -19.67 -4.72 7.28
N SER A 102 -19.40 -5.14 6.04
CA SER A 102 -18.15 -5.81 5.68
C SER A 102 -17.81 -5.69 4.21
N ILE A 103 -16.52 -5.82 3.87
CA ILE A 103 -16.03 -5.82 2.49
C ILE A 103 -15.56 -7.20 2.07
N TYR A 104 -15.81 -7.55 0.80
CA TYR A 104 -15.45 -8.84 0.25
C TYR A 104 -15.21 -8.77 -1.27
N PHE A 105 -14.50 -9.76 -1.79
CA PHE A 105 -14.30 -9.93 -3.23
C PHE A 105 -15.13 -11.10 -3.77
N ASN A 106 -15.64 -10.92 -4.99
CA ASN A 106 -16.14 -12.04 -5.78
C ASN A 106 -14.96 -12.74 -6.47
N SER A 107 -15.22 -13.90 -7.09
CA SER A 107 -14.21 -14.68 -7.83
C SER A 107 -13.41 -13.85 -8.84
N ASP A 108 -14.07 -12.89 -9.49
CA ASP A 108 -13.48 -12.09 -10.57
C ASP A 108 -12.60 -10.94 -10.06
N ARG A 109 -12.72 -10.56 -8.77
CA ARG A 109 -11.98 -9.44 -8.12
C ARG A 109 -12.00 -8.10 -8.89
N GLU A 110 -12.97 -7.91 -9.78
CA GLU A 110 -13.08 -6.70 -10.61
C GLU A 110 -13.64 -5.50 -9.84
N VAL A 111 -14.50 -5.77 -8.85
CA VAL A 111 -15.21 -4.76 -8.07
C VAL A 111 -15.13 -5.14 -6.60
N LEU A 112 -14.94 -4.14 -5.74
CA LEU A 112 -14.97 -4.33 -4.29
C LEU A 112 -16.43 -4.34 -3.83
N ASN A 113 -16.89 -5.46 -3.28
CA ASN A 113 -18.26 -5.55 -2.78
C ASN A 113 -18.28 -5.12 -1.32
N ILE A 114 -19.35 -4.42 -0.94
CA ILE A 114 -19.56 -3.96 0.43
C ILE A 114 -20.98 -4.26 0.87
N ASN A 115 -21.08 -4.94 2.01
CA ASN A 115 -22.30 -5.11 2.77
C ASN A 115 -22.44 -3.92 3.71
N ILE A 116 -23.61 -3.29 3.73
CA ILE A 116 -23.91 -2.15 4.59
C ILE A 116 -25.20 -2.45 5.36
N GLN A 117 -25.20 -2.23 6.67
CA GLN A 117 -26.38 -2.41 7.52
C GLN A 117 -27.47 -1.36 7.22
N GLU A 118 -27.04 -0.14 6.94
CA GLU A 118 -27.89 1.01 6.74
C GLU A 118 -28.71 0.92 5.45
N GLN A 119 -29.93 1.47 5.54
CA GLN A 119 -30.85 1.51 4.42
C GLN A 119 -30.45 2.60 3.41
N PRO A 120 -30.81 2.46 2.11
CA PRO A 120 -30.57 3.48 1.10
C PRO A 120 -31.61 4.63 1.18
N ILE A 121 -32.00 5.04 2.40
CA ILE A 121 -33.00 6.09 2.67
C ILE A 121 -32.29 7.27 3.32
N ASN A 122 -32.64 8.50 2.92
CA ASN A 122 -32.09 9.74 3.48
C ASN A 122 -30.55 9.76 3.51
N ASN A 123 -29.90 9.22 2.47
CA ASN A 123 -28.44 9.21 2.34
C ASN A 123 -27.70 8.38 3.43
N GLN A 124 -28.40 7.61 4.27
CA GLN A 124 -27.80 6.87 5.38
C GLN A 124 -26.72 5.89 4.91
N SER A 125 -27.00 5.09 3.88
CA SER A 125 -26.00 4.17 3.30
C SER A 125 -24.74 4.88 2.83
N ASN A 126 -24.84 6.10 2.28
CA ASN A 126 -23.69 6.83 1.77
C ASN A 126 -22.83 7.37 2.93
N ILE A 127 -23.47 7.82 4.01
CA ILE A 127 -22.78 8.24 5.24
C ILE A 127 -22.07 7.05 5.88
N ALA A 128 -22.73 5.89 5.95
CA ALA A 128 -22.18 4.67 6.50
C ALA A 128 -20.96 4.17 5.71
N ILE A 129 -21.02 4.21 4.38
CA ILE A 129 -19.86 3.86 3.52
C ILE A 129 -18.68 4.78 3.83
N ILE A 130 -18.90 6.10 3.85
CA ILE A 130 -17.82 7.06 4.15
C ILE A 130 -17.26 6.82 5.55
N GLY A 131 -18.12 6.57 6.54
CA GLY A 131 -17.71 6.24 7.91
C GLY A 131 -16.86 4.97 7.98
N TYR A 132 -17.34 3.88 7.39
CA TYR A 132 -16.64 2.61 7.35
C TYR A 132 -15.26 2.73 6.71
N PHE A 133 -15.16 3.37 5.53
CA PHE A 133 -13.88 3.60 4.87
C PHE A 133 -12.97 4.57 5.65
N SER A 134 -13.53 5.52 6.39
CA SER A 134 -12.77 6.39 7.30
C SER A 134 -12.06 5.56 8.36
N ASP A 135 -12.78 4.61 8.94
CA ASP A 135 -12.30 3.77 10.04
C ASP A 135 -11.25 2.76 9.55
N ILE A 136 -11.50 2.05 8.43
CA ILE A 136 -10.56 1.06 7.90
C ILE A 136 -9.30 1.70 7.29
N LEU A 137 -9.42 2.88 6.69
CA LEU A 137 -8.28 3.57 6.06
C LEU A 137 -7.55 4.51 7.02
N ASP A 138 -8.05 4.73 8.23
CA ASP A 138 -7.56 5.74 9.19
C ASP A 138 -7.39 7.12 8.52
N LEU A 139 -8.41 7.50 7.75
CA LEU A 139 -8.48 8.78 7.05
C LEU A 139 -9.60 9.63 7.61
N LYS A 140 -9.55 10.95 7.39
CA LYS A 140 -10.64 11.83 7.77
C LYS A 140 -11.79 11.67 6.78
N LYS A 141 -13.03 11.73 7.26
CA LYS A 141 -14.24 11.68 6.42
C LYS A 141 -14.25 12.69 5.27
N ARG A 142 -13.53 13.82 5.37
CA ARG A 142 -13.41 14.84 4.31
C ARG A 142 -12.55 14.40 3.13
N ASP A 143 -11.63 13.45 3.36
CA ASP A 143 -10.69 12.95 2.36
C ASP A 143 -11.30 11.78 1.55
N ILE A 144 -12.51 11.35 1.92
CA ILE A 144 -13.28 10.27 1.32
C ILE A 144 -14.61 10.82 0.82
N SER A 145 -14.95 10.57 -0.44
CA SER A 145 -16.22 11.04 -1.01
C SER A 145 -16.75 10.11 -2.10
N ILE A 146 -18.06 10.09 -2.30
CA ILE A 146 -18.69 9.33 -3.39
C ILE A 146 -18.85 10.25 -4.59
N VAL A 147 -18.08 10.00 -5.65
CA VAL A 147 -18.06 10.84 -6.86
C VAL A 147 -19.19 10.47 -7.82
N SER A 148 -19.58 9.20 -7.86
CA SER A 148 -20.68 8.74 -8.70
C SER A 148 -21.45 7.60 -8.05
N GLY A 149 -22.69 7.39 -8.52
CA GLY A 149 -23.53 6.30 -8.01
C GLY A 149 -24.29 6.63 -6.72
N LEU A 150 -24.51 7.90 -6.40
CA LEU A 150 -25.22 8.30 -5.16
C LEU A 150 -26.57 7.60 -4.97
N LYS A 151 -27.32 7.39 -6.07
CA LYS A 151 -28.62 6.69 -6.10
C LYS A 151 -28.53 5.22 -6.56
N SER A 152 -27.35 4.74 -6.94
CA SER A 152 -27.14 3.38 -7.46
C SER A 152 -26.48 2.48 -6.40
N ARG A 153 -26.56 1.17 -6.62
CA ARG A 153 -25.77 0.17 -5.90
C ARG A 153 -24.30 0.20 -6.34
N ASP A 154 -24.03 0.58 -7.59
CA ASP A 154 -22.69 0.81 -8.09
C ASP A 154 -22.25 2.22 -7.73
N LYS A 155 -21.15 2.31 -6.99
CA LYS A 155 -20.61 3.59 -6.51
C LYS A 155 -19.13 3.70 -6.85
N VAL A 156 -18.67 4.93 -7.03
CA VAL A 156 -17.24 5.22 -7.15
C VAL A 156 -16.84 6.09 -5.97
N LEU A 157 -15.99 5.54 -5.12
CA LEU A 157 -15.43 6.22 -3.96
C LEU A 157 -14.10 6.87 -4.35
N MET A 158 -13.96 8.17 -4.12
CA MET A 158 -12.70 8.87 -4.23
C MET A 158 -12.05 8.97 -2.85
N VAL A 159 -10.78 8.57 -2.79
CA VAL A 159 -9.94 8.64 -1.61
C VAL A 159 -8.73 9.50 -1.94
N SER A 160 -8.46 10.46 -1.07
CA SER A 160 -7.35 11.40 -1.19
C SER A 160 -6.34 11.18 -0.06
N ASN A 161 -5.10 11.67 -0.24
CA ASN A 161 -4.10 11.72 0.83
C ASN A 161 -3.70 10.34 1.40
N ILE A 162 -3.60 9.33 0.54
CA ILE A 162 -3.13 7.97 0.86
C ILE A 162 -2.19 7.48 -0.23
N SER A 163 -1.20 6.64 0.11
CA SER A 163 -0.36 5.98 -0.89
C SER A 163 -1.06 4.74 -1.44
N LEU A 164 -0.67 4.30 -2.64
CA LEU A 164 -1.25 3.09 -3.24
C LEU A 164 -0.98 1.83 -2.41
N ASP A 165 0.23 1.71 -1.88
CA ASP A 165 0.67 0.55 -1.10
C ASP A 165 -0.12 0.45 0.21
N ASP A 166 -0.32 1.58 0.89
CA ASP A 166 -1.12 1.64 2.12
C ASP A 166 -2.59 1.32 1.84
N LEU A 167 -3.15 1.85 0.75
CA LEU A 167 -4.54 1.60 0.37
C LEU A 167 -4.79 0.10 0.12
N ASN A 168 -3.91 -0.54 -0.66
CA ASN A 168 -4.02 -1.97 -0.94
C ASN A 168 -3.86 -2.82 0.32
N SER A 169 -2.88 -2.49 1.17
CA SER A 169 -2.62 -3.24 2.40
C SER A 169 -3.82 -3.17 3.35
N LYS A 170 -4.36 -1.98 3.60
CA LYS A 170 -5.52 -1.79 4.50
C LYS A 170 -6.77 -2.48 3.97
N ILE A 171 -7.01 -2.44 2.66
CA ILE A 171 -8.14 -3.16 2.06
C ILE A 171 -7.94 -4.67 2.22
N ALA A 172 -6.75 -5.20 1.93
CA ALA A 172 -6.47 -6.62 2.01
C ALA A 172 -6.60 -7.18 3.44
N GLU A 173 -6.26 -6.39 4.46
CA GLU A 173 -6.39 -6.76 5.88
C GLU A 173 -7.85 -6.82 6.38
N ASN A 174 -8.75 -6.03 5.78
CA ASN A 174 -10.14 -5.87 6.23
C ASN A 174 -11.16 -6.67 5.39
N VAL A 175 -10.70 -7.44 4.41
CA VAL A 175 -11.56 -8.31 3.59
C VAL A 175 -11.89 -9.59 4.35
N GLU A 176 -13.19 -9.88 4.45
CA GLU A 176 -13.73 -11.13 5.01
C GLU A 176 -13.63 -12.31 4.02
#